data_AF-A0A7V8NM08-F1
#
_entry.id   AF-A0A7V8NM08-F1
#
_cell.length_a   1.000
_cell.length_b   1.000
_cell.length_c   1.000
_cell.angle_alpha   90.00
_cell.angle_beta   90.00
_cell.angle_gamma   90.00
#
_symmetry.space_group_name_H-M   'P 1'
#
loop_
_entity.id
_entity.type
_entity.pdbx_description
1 polymer ?
#
loop_
_entity_poly.entity_id
_entity_poly.type
_entity_poly.pdbx_seq_one_letter_code
_entity_poly.pdbx_strand_id
1 'polypeptide(L)'
;MKLLRIACTAIALSPGAGRGAAQVATSQYDNLRTGATLGEKALTPENVNAKQFGKLGAFQVDGAVYAQPLFLPAVEIPGRGKHDVLFVATEHDSVYAFDANRPNDPPLWHVSLLDKQRDEETVPARDVQCPFIQPEVGITSTPVIDLQSGTLYVLARTMIGHFFKDNKYFQSLHALAITTGAEKFGGAKQIAASVRGRGDGNKNGEVQFDPLRENPRAA
;
A
#
# COMPACT_ATOMS: atom_id res chain seq x y z
N MET A 1 -23.26 -58.87 -32.53
CA MET A 1 -22.97 -57.99 -31.38
C MET A 1 -21.92 -56.96 -31.79
N LYS A 2 -22.31 -55.70 -32.03
CA LYS A 2 -21.40 -54.60 -32.40
C LYS A 2 -20.84 -53.98 -31.12
N LEU A 3 -19.53 -54.05 -30.91
CA LEU A 3 -18.84 -53.34 -29.84
C LEU A 3 -18.60 -51.89 -30.28
N LEU A 4 -19.31 -50.96 -29.65
CA LEU A 4 -19.13 -49.52 -29.80
C LEU A 4 -17.96 -49.09 -28.91
N ARG A 5 -16.83 -48.68 -29.50
CA ARG A 5 -15.71 -48.09 -28.76
C ARG A 5 -15.92 -46.58 -28.67
N ILE A 6 -16.26 -46.09 -27.49
CA ILE A 6 -16.30 -44.66 -27.19
C ILE A 6 -14.87 -44.21 -26.90
N ALA A 7 -14.27 -43.49 -27.84
CA ALA A 7 -13.00 -42.81 -27.63
C ALA A 7 -13.26 -41.53 -26.84
N CYS A 8 -12.84 -41.50 -25.58
CA CYS A 8 -12.90 -40.29 -24.74
C CYS A 8 -11.64 -39.47 -25.02
N THR A 9 -11.74 -38.52 -25.95
CA THR A 9 -10.65 -37.58 -26.24
C THR A 9 -10.57 -36.58 -25.08
N ALA A 10 -9.59 -36.76 -24.19
CA ALA A 10 -9.27 -35.76 -23.17
C ALA A 10 -8.65 -34.55 -23.88
N ILE A 11 -9.40 -33.46 -24.00
CA ILE A 11 -8.87 -32.16 -24.39
C ILE A 11 -8.07 -31.66 -23.17
N ALA A 12 -6.75 -31.79 -23.23
CA ALA A 12 -5.87 -31.09 -22.30
C ALA A 12 -5.97 -29.59 -22.61
N LEU A 13 -6.73 -28.85 -21.81
CA LEU A 13 -6.58 -27.39 -21.75
C LEU A 13 -5.19 -27.14 -21.17
N SER A 14 -4.22 -26.83 -22.04
CA SER A 14 -3.00 -26.17 -21.62
C SER A 14 -3.42 -24.88 -20.91
N PRO A 15 -3.04 -24.65 -19.64
CA PRO A 15 -3.15 -23.31 -19.09
C PRO A 15 -2.24 -22.45 -19.95
N GLY A 16 -2.83 -21.60 -20.80
CA GLY A 16 -2.09 -20.54 -21.44
C GLY A 16 -1.41 -19.77 -20.31
N ALA A 17 -0.09 -19.79 -20.28
CA ALA A 17 0.67 -18.90 -19.43
C ALA A 17 0.30 -17.48 -19.88
N GLY A 18 -0.71 -16.91 -19.23
CA GLY A 18 -1.04 -15.52 -19.38
C GLY A 18 0.25 -14.75 -19.14
N ARG A 19 0.61 -13.88 -20.08
CA ARG A 19 1.68 -12.91 -19.90
C ARG A 19 1.28 -12.05 -18.69
N GLY A 20 1.68 -12.48 -17.50
CA GLY A 20 1.45 -11.71 -16.29
C GLY A 20 2.35 -10.49 -16.37
N ALA A 21 1.76 -9.32 -16.59
CA ALA A 21 2.45 -8.08 -16.28
C ALA A 21 2.97 -8.19 -14.83
N ALA A 22 4.15 -7.63 -14.57
CA ALA A 22 4.74 -7.63 -13.24
C ALA A 22 3.69 -7.16 -12.23
N GLN A 23 3.52 -7.88 -11.13
CA GLN A 23 2.60 -7.52 -10.05
C GLN A 23 3.43 -7.25 -8.80
N VAL A 24 3.12 -6.15 -8.11
CA VAL A 24 3.82 -5.73 -6.89
C VAL A 24 2.78 -5.47 -5.82
N ALA A 25 2.44 -6.51 -5.06
CA ALA A 25 1.39 -6.46 -4.04
C ALA A 25 1.94 -6.21 -2.62
N THR A 26 3.25 -6.28 -2.42
CA THR A 26 3.90 -6.10 -1.11
C THR A 26 5.27 -5.45 -1.27
N SER A 27 5.86 -5.03 -0.15
CA SER A 27 7.21 -4.47 -0.14
C SER A 27 8.22 -5.47 -0.71
N GLN A 28 9.18 -4.97 -1.47
CA GLN A 28 10.21 -5.81 -2.07
C GLN A 28 9.66 -6.97 -2.92
N TYR A 29 8.54 -6.71 -3.61
CA TYR A 29 7.93 -7.50 -4.69
C TYR A 29 7.23 -8.80 -4.27
N ASP A 30 7.78 -9.56 -3.32
CA ASP A 30 7.24 -10.85 -2.89
C ASP A 30 7.50 -11.14 -1.41
N ASN A 31 6.94 -12.24 -0.89
CA ASN A 31 7.10 -12.65 0.51
C ASN A 31 8.54 -13.03 0.89
N LEU A 32 9.39 -13.34 -0.09
CA LEU A 32 10.83 -13.57 0.10
C LEU A 32 11.63 -12.26 0.02
N ARG A 33 10.95 -11.14 -0.28
CA ARG A 33 11.50 -9.79 -0.36
C ARG A 33 12.65 -9.68 -1.37
N THR A 34 12.49 -10.35 -2.52
CA THR A 34 13.57 -10.43 -3.52
C THR A 34 13.87 -9.09 -4.20
N GLY A 35 12.88 -8.19 -4.27
CA GLY A 35 13.02 -6.92 -4.99
C GLY A 35 13.20 -7.06 -6.50
N ALA A 36 12.76 -8.17 -7.10
CA ALA A 36 13.04 -8.47 -8.51
C ALA A 36 11.84 -8.99 -9.29
N THR A 37 11.72 -8.54 -10.55
CA THR A 37 10.82 -9.13 -11.55
C THR A 37 11.61 -10.09 -12.44
N LEU A 38 11.79 -11.34 -12.01
CA LEU A 38 12.62 -12.32 -12.75
C LEU A 38 12.05 -12.71 -14.13
N GLY A 39 10.79 -12.37 -14.40
CA GLY A 39 10.12 -12.60 -15.68
C GLY A 39 10.18 -11.43 -16.67
N GLU A 40 10.88 -10.33 -16.35
CA GLU A 40 10.97 -9.13 -17.19
C GLU A 40 11.66 -9.43 -18.53
N LYS A 41 11.06 -8.96 -19.64
CA LYS A 41 11.55 -9.19 -21.01
C LYS A 41 11.40 -7.98 -21.93
N ALA A 42 10.59 -7.00 -21.53
CA ALA A 42 10.41 -5.76 -22.27
C ALA A 42 11.59 -4.82 -22.03
N LEU A 43 12.01 -4.66 -20.77
CA LEU A 43 13.22 -3.92 -20.41
C LEU A 43 14.42 -4.86 -20.35
N THR A 44 15.51 -4.48 -21.01
CA THR A 44 16.76 -5.24 -21.12
C THR A 44 17.95 -4.31 -20.97
N PRO A 45 19.15 -4.79 -20.57
CA PRO A 45 20.34 -3.96 -20.54
C PRO A 45 20.65 -3.25 -21.87
N GLU A 46 20.23 -3.83 -23.00
CA GLU A 46 20.45 -3.26 -24.34
C GLU A 46 19.54 -2.05 -24.61
N ASN A 47 18.28 -2.08 -24.15
CA ASN A 47 17.29 -1.03 -24.44
C ASN A 47 17.04 -0.02 -23.32
N VAL A 48 17.57 -0.26 -22.11
CA VAL A 48 17.61 0.74 -21.03
C VAL A 48 18.79 1.69 -21.28
N ASN A 49 18.62 2.59 -22.24
CA ASN A 49 19.61 3.59 -22.62
C ASN A 49 18.95 4.95 -22.91
N ALA A 50 19.74 6.03 -22.92
CA ALA A 50 19.25 7.40 -23.05
C ALA A 50 18.46 7.70 -24.35
N LYS A 51 18.51 6.82 -25.37
CA LYS A 51 17.76 7.00 -26.61
C LYS A 51 16.35 6.39 -26.56
N GLN A 52 16.15 5.40 -25.69
CA GLN A 52 14.95 4.56 -25.68
C GLN A 52 14.24 4.55 -24.33
N PHE A 53 14.94 4.83 -23.24
CA PHE A 53 14.41 4.86 -21.90
C PHE A 53 14.34 6.30 -21.38
N GLY A 54 13.14 6.70 -20.98
CA GLY A 54 12.86 8.06 -20.55
C GLY A 54 11.57 8.16 -19.73
N LYS A 55 11.33 9.35 -19.19
CA LYS A 55 10.15 9.63 -18.36
C LYS A 55 8.87 9.55 -19.20
N LEU A 56 7.94 8.68 -18.80
CA LEU A 56 6.62 8.55 -19.44
C LEU A 56 5.59 9.53 -18.88
N GLY A 57 5.73 9.93 -17.61
CA GLY A 57 4.86 10.91 -16.97
C GLY A 57 5.16 11.09 -15.49
N ALA A 58 4.26 11.77 -14.79
CA ALA A 58 4.34 11.97 -13.33
C ALA A 58 2.93 12.08 -12.75
N PHE A 59 2.70 11.39 -11.64
CA PHE A 59 1.46 11.45 -10.88
C PHE A 59 1.60 12.48 -9.76
N GLN A 60 0.61 13.36 -9.62
CA GLN A 60 0.61 14.38 -8.57
C GLN A 60 0.01 13.80 -7.28
N VAL A 61 0.68 14.03 -6.16
CA VAL A 61 0.25 13.63 -4.81
C VAL A 61 0.48 14.78 -3.84
N ASP A 62 -0.11 14.69 -2.65
CA ASP A 62 -0.14 15.76 -1.64
C ASP A 62 1.02 15.74 -0.63
N GLY A 63 1.77 14.64 -0.54
CA GLY A 63 2.85 14.47 0.43
C GLY A 63 4.04 13.69 -0.12
N ALA A 64 5.10 13.60 0.68
CA ALA A 64 6.27 12.80 0.33
C ALA A 64 5.89 11.31 0.21
N VAL A 65 6.51 10.61 -0.75
CA VAL A 65 6.28 9.18 -0.98
C VAL A 65 7.50 8.40 -0.50
N TYR A 66 7.43 7.91 0.74
CA TYR A 66 8.44 7.01 1.31
C TYR A 66 8.06 5.54 1.12
N ALA A 67 6.76 5.24 1.20
CA ALA A 67 6.24 3.92 0.89
C ALA A 67 6.50 3.57 -0.57
N GLN A 68 7.08 2.38 -0.81
CA GLN A 68 7.17 1.83 -2.17
C GLN A 68 5.76 1.74 -2.78
N PRO A 69 5.52 2.32 -3.98
CA PRO A 69 4.25 2.13 -4.69
C PRO A 69 3.98 0.65 -4.99
N LEU A 70 2.70 0.29 -4.94
CA LEU A 70 2.22 -1.04 -5.32
C LEU A 70 1.58 -0.99 -6.71
N PHE A 71 1.57 -2.12 -7.41
CA PHE A 71 1.04 -2.20 -8.76
C PHE A 71 0.27 -3.50 -8.98
N LEU A 72 -0.96 -3.39 -9.49
CA LEU A 72 -1.76 -4.52 -9.94
C LEU A 72 -2.26 -4.30 -11.37
N PRO A 73 -2.03 -5.25 -12.30
CA PRO A 73 -2.61 -5.15 -13.63
C PRO A 73 -4.10 -5.51 -13.63
N ALA A 74 -4.84 -4.95 -14.59
CA ALA A 74 -6.21 -5.33 -14.93
C ALA A 74 -7.23 -5.36 -13.77
N VAL A 75 -7.15 -4.40 -12.84
CA VAL A 75 -8.13 -4.21 -11.76
C VAL A 75 -9.42 -3.62 -12.33
N GLU A 76 -10.56 -4.22 -12.01
CA GLU A 76 -11.88 -3.72 -12.41
C GLU A 76 -12.31 -2.55 -11.51
N ILE A 77 -12.36 -1.34 -12.08
CA ILE A 77 -12.79 -0.13 -11.37
C ILE A 77 -14.27 0.15 -11.68
N PRO A 78 -15.14 0.24 -10.65
CA PRO A 78 -16.57 0.48 -10.83
C PRO A 78 -16.84 1.69 -11.73
N GLY A 79 -17.59 1.46 -12.81
CA GLY A 79 -17.97 2.49 -13.78
C GLY A 79 -16.83 3.02 -14.66
N ARG A 80 -15.59 2.49 -14.54
CA ARG A 80 -14.43 2.90 -15.36
C ARG A 80 -13.80 1.76 -16.16
N GLY A 81 -14.10 0.51 -15.82
CA GLY A 81 -13.59 -0.67 -16.52
C GLY A 81 -12.26 -1.15 -15.94
N LYS A 82 -11.49 -1.91 -16.72
CA LYS A 82 -10.19 -2.45 -16.28
C LYS A 82 -9.07 -1.45 -16.45
N HIS A 83 -8.26 -1.29 -15.41
CA HIS A 83 -7.06 -0.46 -15.40
C HIS A 83 -5.87 -1.21 -14.81
N ASP A 84 -4.67 -0.84 -15.25
CA ASP A 84 -3.44 -1.19 -14.54
C ASP A 84 -3.26 -0.14 -13.45
N VAL A 85 -3.32 -0.56 -12.18
CA VAL A 85 -3.47 0.38 -11.07
C VAL A 85 -2.17 0.50 -10.30
N LEU A 86 -1.69 1.74 -10.18
CA LEU A 86 -0.60 2.15 -9.31
C LEU A 86 -1.19 2.70 -8.00
N PHE A 87 -0.92 2.04 -6.88
CA PHE A 87 -1.31 2.50 -5.56
C PHE A 87 -0.15 3.24 -4.89
N VAL A 88 -0.42 4.46 -4.43
CA VAL A 88 0.60 5.34 -3.83
C VAL A 88 0.08 5.82 -2.48
N ALA A 89 0.90 5.67 -1.43
CA ALA A 89 0.63 6.22 -0.12
C ALA A 89 1.63 7.34 0.21
N THR A 90 1.17 8.37 0.91
CA THR A 90 1.99 9.56 1.23
C THR A 90 2.16 9.75 2.73
N GLU A 91 3.18 10.51 3.09
CA GLU A 91 3.37 11.01 4.45
C GLU A 91 2.24 11.98 4.90
N HIS A 92 1.36 12.41 3.98
CA HIS A 92 0.16 13.21 4.31
C HIS A 92 -1.07 12.34 4.62
N ASP A 93 -0.84 11.06 4.96
CA ASP A 93 -1.89 10.05 5.21
C ASP A 93 -2.90 9.88 4.07
N SER A 94 -2.50 10.16 2.82
CA SER A 94 -3.31 9.93 1.63
C SER A 94 -2.94 8.62 0.95
N VAL A 95 -3.95 7.95 0.39
CA VAL A 95 -3.81 6.79 -0.49
C VAL A 95 -4.49 7.09 -1.82
N TYR A 96 -3.74 6.92 -2.89
CA TYR A 96 -4.18 7.13 -4.27
C TYR A 96 -4.19 5.80 -5.03
N ALA A 97 -5.15 5.63 -5.93
CA ALA A 97 -5.08 4.69 -7.04
C ALA A 97 -5.05 5.46 -8.35
N PHE A 98 -4.00 5.31 -9.14
CA PHE A 98 -3.87 5.90 -10.47
C PHE A 98 -3.96 4.83 -11.56
N ASP A 99 -4.47 5.19 -12.73
CA ASP A 99 -4.23 4.39 -13.94
C ASP A 99 -2.77 4.59 -14.36
N ALA A 100 -1.96 3.53 -14.26
CA ALA A 100 -0.53 3.55 -14.55
C ALA A 100 -0.21 3.98 -15.99
N ASN A 101 -1.15 3.81 -16.92
CA ASN A 101 -0.99 4.18 -18.32
C ASN A 101 -1.42 5.63 -18.61
N ARG A 102 -1.95 6.36 -17.61
CA ARG A 102 -2.50 7.72 -17.77
C ARG A 102 -1.98 8.68 -16.70
N PRO A 103 -0.68 9.01 -16.72
CA PRO A 103 -0.03 9.83 -15.69
C PRO A 103 -0.57 11.26 -15.54
N ASN A 104 -1.32 11.77 -16.52
CA ASN A 104 -1.90 13.12 -16.48
C ASN A 104 -3.38 13.13 -16.07
N ASP A 105 -4.00 11.96 -15.92
CA ASP A 105 -5.40 11.87 -15.52
C ASP A 105 -5.52 11.99 -13.98
N PRO A 106 -6.65 12.49 -13.46
CA PRO A 106 -6.94 12.39 -12.04
C PRO A 106 -6.91 10.93 -11.55
N PRO A 107 -6.67 10.70 -10.24
CA PRO A 107 -6.71 9.34 -9.71
C PRO A 107 -8.06 8.65 -9.98
N LEU A 108 -8.00 7.33 -10.12
CA LEU A 108 -9.18 6.46 -10.16
C LEU A 108 -10.01 6.63 -8.89
N TRP A 109 -9.33 6.70 -7.75
CA TRP A 109 -9.85 7.14 -6.46
C TRP A 109 -8.72 7.67 -5.57
N HIS A 110 -9.08 8.50 -4.61
CA HIS A 110 -8.19 9.06 -3.60
C HIS A 110 -8.94 9.11 -2.27
N VAL A 111 -8.26 8.73 -1.19
CA VAL A 111 -8.75 8.86 0.19
C VAL A 111 -7.66 9.46 1.06
N SER A 112 -8.07 10.29 2.02
CA SER A 112 -7.23 10.68 3.16
C SER A 112 -7.69 9.88 4.37
N LEU A 113 -6.74 9.37 5.15
CA LEU A 113 -7.01 8.59 6.36
C LEU A 113 -7.15 9.47 7.61
N LEU A 114 -7.01 10.79 7.45
CA LEU A 114 -7.27 11.77 8.50
C LEU A 114 -8.77 11.90 8.77
N ASP A 115 -9.19 11.61 10.01
CA ASP A 115 -10.56 11.84 10.43
C ASP A 115 -10.81 13.32 10.75
N LYS A 116 -11.34 14.04 9.74
CA LYS A 116 -11.72 15.45 9.88
C LYS A 116 -12.76 15.72 10.96
N GLN A 117 -13.60 14.74 11.34
CA GLN A 117 -14.58 14.93 12.41
C GLN A 117 -13.95 14.91 13.80
N ARG A 118 -12.74 14.35 13.91
CA ARG A 118 -11.95 14.30 15.14
C ARG A 118 -10.83 15.33 15.16
N ASP A 119 -10.78 16.21 14.16
CA ASP A 119 -9.67 17.14 13.92
C ASP A 119 -8.31 16.41 13.89
N GLU A 120 -8.28 15.22 13.27
CA GLU A 120 -7.02 14.51 13.08
C GLU A 120 -6.14 15.20 12.04
N GLU A 121 -4.86 15.26 12.36
CA GLU A 121 -3.81 15.81 11.51
C GLU A 121 -2.63 14.82 11.45
N THR A 122 -1.73 15.06 10.49
CA THR A 122 -0.49 14.29 10.34
C THR A 122 0.43 14.55 11.53
N VAL A 123 1.29 13.57 11.87
CA VAL A 123 2.24 13.75 12.98
C VAL A 123 3.41 14.63 12.52
N PRO A 124 3.69 15.78 13.16
CA PRO A 124 4.83 16.62 12.78
C PRO A 124 6.16 15.89 13.00
N ALA A 125 7.10 16.03 12.06
CA ALA A 125 8.42 15.39 12.15
C ALA A 125 9.20 15.76 13.43
N ARG A 126 8.97 16.97 13.96
CA ARG A 126 9.55 17.43 15.23
C ARG A 126 9.09 16.61 16.43
N ASP A 127 7.85 16.11 16.43
CA ASP A 127 7.26 15.39 17.57
C ASP A 127 7.87 13.99 17.67
N VAL A 128 8.06 13.33 16.52
CA VAL A 128 8.76 12.04 16.42
C VAL A 128 10.28 12.14 16.48
N GLN A 129 10.83 13.37 16.52
CA GLN A 129 12.27 13.65 16.52
C GLN A 129 13.01 13.00 15.34
N CYS A 130 12.36 12.95 14.16
CA CYS A 130 12.91 12.34 12.95
C CYS A 130 13.57 13.42 12.08
N PRO A 131 14.89 13.36 11.83
CA PRO A 131 15.56 14.34 10.98
C PRO A 131 15.43 14.05 9.47
N PHE A 132 14.93 12.87 9.10
CA PHE A 132 14.95 12.40 7.71
C PHE A 132 13.64 12.61 6.96
N ILE A 133 12.51 12.47 7.64
CA ILE A 133 11.18 12.66 7.06
C ILE A 133 10.66 14.02 7.50
N GLN A 134 10.25 14.86 6.55
CA GLN A 134 9.80 16.23 6.76
C GLN A 134 8.67 16.57 5.78
N PRO A 135 7.74 17.49 6.13
CA PRO A 135 7.58 18.13 7.45
C PRO A 135 6.83 17.27 8.48
N GLU A 136 6.29 16.14 8.03
CA GLU A 136 5.32 15.31 8.73
C GLU A 136 5.62 13.83 8.48
N VAL A 137 5.05 12.97 9.34
CA VAL A 137 5.22 11.52 9.31
C VAL A 137 3.85 10.86 9.42
N GLY A 138 3.42 10.24 8.34
CA GLY A 138 2.14 9.55 8.18
C GLY A 138 2.36 8.10 7.73
N ILE A 139 1.96 7.79 6.49
CA ILE A 139 2.14 6.45 5.90
C ILE A 139 3.57 6.28 5.36
N THR A 140 4.49 5.93 6.27
CA THR A 140 5.88 5.64 5.89
C THR A 140 6.08 4.21 5.40
N SER A 141 5.39 3.23 6.02
CA SER A 141 5.54 1.82 5.67
C SER A 141 4.78 1.46 4.39
N THR A 142 5.41 0.71 3.49
CA THR A 142 4.75 0.17 2.29
C THR A 142 3.49 -0.62 2.66
N PRO A 143 2.32 -0.27 2.09
CA PRO A 143 1.10 -1.06 2.22
C PRO A 143 1.27 -2.50 1.69
N VAL A 144 0.30 -3.36 1.97
CA VAL A 144 0.23 -4.70 1.37
C VAL A 144 -1.17 -4.96 0.81
N ILE A 145 -1.24 -5.62 -0.33
CA ILE A 145 -2.51 -6.01 -0.95
C ILE A 145 -2.72 -7.52 -0.80
N ASP A 146 -3.81 -7.89 -0.14
CA ASP A 146 -4.37 -9.22 -0.26
C ASP A 146 -5.18 -9.33 -1.55
N LEU A 147 -4.62 -10.06 -2.51
CA LEU A 147 -5.21 -10.28 -3.84
C LEU A 147 -6.52 -11.06 -3.78
N GLN A 148 -6.69 -11.96 -2.80
CA GLN A 148 -7.87 -12.81 -2.74
C GLN A 148 -9.10 -12.00 -2.35
N SER A 149 -8.96 -11.14 -1.34
CA SER A 149 -10.07 -10.29 -0.90
C SER A 149 -10.14 -8.93 -1.61
N GLY A 150 -9.13 -8.58 -2.42
CA GLY A 150 -9.02 -7.26 -3.04
C GLY A 150 -8.91 -6.15 -2.00
N THR A 151 -8.06 -6.35 -0.99
CA THR A 151 -7.90 -5.43 0.15
C THR A 151 -6.48 -4.91 0.22
N LEU A 152 -6.33 -3.58 0.27
CA LEU A 152 -5.09 -2.90 0.61
C LEU A 152 -5.07 -2.62 2.11
N TYR A 153 -4.09 -3.17 2.82
CA TYR A 153 -3.84 -2.88 4.22
C TYR A 153 -2.74 -1.82 4.34
N VAL A 154 -3.01 -0.78 5.13
CA VAL A 154 -2.13 0.37 5.27
C VAL A 154 -2.15 0.89 6.70
N LEU A 155 -0.98 1.24 7.22
CA LEU A 155 -0.82 1.82 8.55
C LEU A 155 -0.61 3.34 8.41
N ALA A 156 -1.50 4.12 9.03
CA ALA A 156 -1.41 5.56 9.12
C ALA A 156 -1.01 6.00 10.53
N ARG A 157 -0.26 7.10 10.63
CA ARG A 157 0.14 7.72 11.90
C ARG A 157 -0.50 9.09 11.97
N THR A 158 -1.46 9.25 12.88
CA THR A 158 -2.21 10.50 13.02
C THR A 158 -2.06 11.07 14.42
N MET A 159 -2.41 12.34 14.59
CA MET A 159 -2.52 12.96 15.89
C MET A 159 -3.75 13.84 16.01
N ILE A 160 -4.11 14.14 17.26
CA ILE A 160 -5.05 15.22 17.60
C ILE A 160 -4.27 16.21 18.46
N GLY A 161 -4.10 17.42 17.93
CA GLY A 161 -3.47 18.54 18.62
C GLY A 161 -4.33 19.09 19.76
N HIS A 162 -3.69 19.48 20.86
CA HIS A 162 -4.37 20.11 21.99
C HIS A 162 -3.63 21.39 22.45
N PHE A 163 -4.34 22.51 22.56
CA PHE A 163 -3.73 23.80 22.96
C PHE A 163 -3.25 23.83 24.42
N PHE A 164 -3.98 23.17 25.32
CA PHE A 164 -3.74 23.23 26.77
C PHE A 164 -3.41 21.86 27.40
N LYS A 165 -3.20 20.83 26.58
CA LYS A 165 -2.90 19.46 26.99
C LYS A 165 -1.89 18.86 26.03
N ASP A 166 -1.29 17.74 26.42
CA ASP A 166 -0.43 16.98 25.52
C ASP A 166 -1.23 16.48 24.31
N ASN A 167 -0.61 16.54 23.13
CA ASN A 167 -1.15 15.96 21.91
C ASN A 167 -1.38 14.45 22.09
N LYS A 168 -2.37 13.92 21.37
CA LYS A 168 -2.65 12.48 21.34
C LYS A 168 -2.23 11.91 19.99
N TYR A 169 -1.46 10.84 20.01
CA TYR A 169 -0.95 10.17 18.82
C TYR A 169 -1.62 8.81 18.65
N PHE A 170 -1.79 8.41 17.40
CA PHE A 170 -2.45 7.17 17.01
C PHE A 170 -1.66 6.49 15.91
N GLN A 171 -1.64 5.16 15.95
CA GLN A 171 -1.32 4.35 14.77
C GLN A 171 -2.50 3.42 14.51
N SER A 172 -2.98 3.42 13.28
CA SER A 172 -4.17 2.69 12.89
C SER A 172 -3.90 1.86 11.65
N LEU A 173 -4.35 0.61 11.66
CA LEU A 173 -4.35 -0.26 10.50
C LEU A 173 -5.70 -0.14 9.79
N HIS A 174 -5.66 0.31 8.54
CA HIS A 174 -6.81 0.47 7.65
C HIS A 174 -6.88 -0.69 6.66
N ALA A 175 -8.08 -1.00 6.18
CA ALA A 175 -8.32 -2.06 5.22
C ALA A 175 -9.19 -1.51 4.09
N LEU A 176 -8.57 -1.09 2.99
CA LEU A 176 -9.25 -0.39 1.90
C LEU A 176 -9.58 -1.36 0.75
N ALA A 177 -10.75 -1.23 0.14
CA ALA A 177 -11.05 -1.91 -1.11
C ALA A 177 -10.20 -1.34 -2.25
N ILE A 178 -9.45 -2.20 -2.96
CA ILE A 178 -8.53 -1.74 -4.04
C ILE A 178 -9.26 -1.04 -5.20
N THR A 179 -10.57 -1.28 -5.33
CA THR A 179 -11.37 -0.76 -6.44
C THR A 179 -11.97 0.62 -6.16
N THR A 180 -12.10 1.02 -4.89
CA THR A 180 -12.81 2.25 -4.51
C THR A 180 -12.11 3.07 -3.42
N GLY A 181 -11.13 2.52 -2.72
CA GLY A 181 -10.52 3.13 -1.54
C GLY A 181 -11.40 3.09 -0.28
N ALA A 182 -12.61 2.52 -0.35
CA ALA A 182 -13.52 2.47 0.79
C ALA A 182 -13.02 1.51 1.88
N GLU A 183 -13.21 1.90 3.15
CA GLU A 183 -12.94 1.05 4.30
C GLU A 183 -13.74 -0.26 4.27
N LYS A 184 -13.08 -1.35 4.64
CA LYS A 184 -13.64 -2.69 4.80
C LYS A 184 -13.67 -3.06 6.28
N PHE A 185 -14.38 -4.13 6.61
CA PHE A 185 -14.35 -4.78 7.93
C PHE A 185 -14.70 -3.87 9.13
N GLY A 186 -15.53 -2.85 8.89
CA GLY A 186 -15.97 -1.92 9.93
C GLY A 186 -14.94 -0.83 10.26
N GLY A 187 -13.99 -0.57 9.36
CA GLY A 187 -13.04 0.54 9.45
C GLY A 187 -11.76 0.23 10.19
N ALA A 188 -10.95 1.27 10.36
CA ALA A 188 -9.61 1.22 10.93
C ALA A 188 -9.57 0.56 12.32
N LYS A 189 -8.47 -0.14 12.60
CA LYS A 189 -8.16 -0.71 13.91
C LYS A 189 -6.95 -0.02 14.50
N GLN A 190 -7.14 0.62 15.64
CA GLN A 190 -6.04 1.22 16.38
C GLN A 190 -5.10 0.13 16.90
N ILE A 191 -3.80 0.35 16.73
CA ILE A 191 -2.75 -0.53 17.22
C ILE A 191 -2.53 -0.23 18.71
N ALA A 192 -2.65 -1.27 19.53
CA ALA A 192 -2.35 -1.24 20.95
C ALA A 192 -1.77 -2.59 21.36
N ALA A 193 -0.70 -2.55 22.16
CA ALA A 193 -0.06 -3.74 22.70
C ALA A 193 0.59 -3.42 24.05
N SER A 194 0.81 -4.46 24.85
CA SER A 194 1.58 -4.36 26.09
C SER A 194 2.37 -5.63 26.33
N VAL A 195 3.54 -5.47 26.95
CA VAL A 195 4.41 -6.58 27.33
C VAL A 195 4.99 -6.34 28.72
N ARG A 196 5.30 -7.41 29.45
CA ARG A 196 6.09 -7.28 30.68
C ARG A 196 7.51 -6.83 30.33
N GLY A 197 8.00 -5.81 31.01
CA GLY A 197 9.30 -5.22 30.71
C GLY A 197 9.72 -4.12 31.67
N ARG A 198 11.00 -3.78 31.63
CA ARG A 198 11.63 -2.69 32.40
C ARG A 198 12.32 -1.66 31.50
N GLY A 199 12.01 -1.66 30.20
CA GLY A 199 12.58 -0.72 29.24
C GLY A 199 11.93 0.67 29.33
N ASP A 200 12.29 1.54 28.37
CA ASP A 200 11.70 2.88 28.26
C ASP A 200 10.17 2.80 28.15
N GLY A 201 9.49 3.80 28.73
CA GLY A 201 8.03 3.82 28.81
C GLY A 201 7.41 2.86 29.83
N ASN A 202 8.23 2.12 30.60
CA ASN A 202 7.73 1.20 31.62
C ASN A 202 6.92 1.90 32.72
N LYS A 203 5.74 1.36 33.03
CA LYS A 203 4.97 1.65 34.24
C LYS A 203 4.66 0.34 34.96
N ASN A 204 5.10 0.21 36.21
CA ASN A 204 4.82 -0.94 37.09
C ASN A 204 5.19 -2.33 36.50
N GLY A 205 6.30 -2.43 35.77
CA GLY A 205 6.75 -3.69 35.15
C GLY A 205 6.08 -4.05 33.81
N GLU A 206 5.26 -3.16 33.25
CA GLU A 206 4.72 -3.27 31.89
C GLU A 206 5.20 -2.13 30.98
N VAL A 207 5.48 -2.45 29.73
CA VAL A 207 5.78 -1.50 28.65
C VAL A 207 4.59 -1.54 27.69
N GLN A 208 3.99 -0.38 27.47
CA GLN A 208 2.86 -0.20 26.55
C GLN A 208 3.40 0.29 25.19
N PHE A 209 2.70 -0.04 24.12
CA PHE A 209 2.93 0.56 22.81
C PHE A 209 2.68 2.08 22.88
N ASP A 210 3.71 2.84 22.53
CA ASP A 210 3.71 4.28 22.32
C ASP A 210 3.62 4.63 20.82
N PRO A 211 2.42 5.02 20.33
CA PRO A 211 2.20 5.35 18.92
C PRO A 211 3.07 6.51 18.40
N LEU A 212 3.65 7.33 19.28
CA LEU A 212 4.60 8.37 18.89
C LEU A 212 6.01 7.80 18.61
N ARG A 213 6.41 6.75 19.33
CA ARG A 213 7.81 6.29 19.38
C ARG A 213 8.08 5.03 18.58
N GLU A 214 7.17 4.05 18.57
CA GLU A 214 7.43 2.85 17.76
C GLU A 214 7.21 3.11 16.27
N ASN A 215 8.22 2.75 15.48
CA ASN A 215 8.16 2.94 14.03
C ASN A 215 7.47 1.75 13.35
N PRO A 216 6.56 2.00 12.38
CA PRO A 216 6.00 0.94 11.57
C PRO A 216 7.07 0.33 10.66
N ARG A 217 6.89 -0.93 10.30
CA ARG A 217 7.75 -1.63 9.31
C ARG A 217 6.89 -2.06 8.14
N ALA A 218 7.47 -2.00 6.94
CA ALA A 218 6.85 -2.56 5.75
C ALA A 218 6.63 -4.08 5.91
N ALA A 219 5.49 -4.54 5.41
CA ALA A 219 5.14 -5.96 5.31
C ALA A 219 6.03 -6.69 4.30
#